data_AF-A0A7Z7MVT6-F1
#
_entry.id   AF-A0A7Z7MVT6-F1
#
_cell.length_a   1.000
_cell.length_b   1.000
_cell.length_c   1.000
_cell.angle_alpha   90.00
_cell.angle_beta   90.00
_cell.angle_gamma   90.00
#
_symmetry.space_group_name_H-M   'P 1'
#
loop_
_entity.id
_entity.type
_entity.pdbx_description
1 polymer ?
#
loop_
_entity_poly.entity_id
_entity_poly.type
_entity_poly.pdbx_seq_one_letter_code
_entity_poly.pdbx_strand_id
1 'polypeptide(L)'
;MSVSVQREAFDVAAEIAALSANQQSIGAIASFVGLVRDVNEDAAVSGMTLEHYPGMTERALEEIVNAAHDRWQLARVRVIHRYGPLSPGDGIVLVLVASAHRGEAFAACEFIMDYLKTRAPFWKKEVGAGDAAAARWVDARETDDRAAARWER
;
A
#
# COMPACT_ATOMS: atom_id res chain seq x y z
N MET A 1 -8.56 3.79 -12.83
CA MET A 1 -7.61 3.60 -11.72
C MET A 1 -7.06 4.94 -11.26
N SER A 2 -6.59 5.06 -10.03
CA SER A 2 -5.91 6.25 -9.51
C SER A 2 -4.80 5.85 -8.52
N VAL A 3 -3.58 6.31 -8.76
CA VAL A 3 -2.39 6.05 -7.95
C VAL A 3 -1.83 7.38 -7.47
N SER A 4 -1.46 7.50 -6.19
CA SER A 4 -0.68 8.63 -5.70
C SER A 4 0.38 8.21 -4.69
N VAL A 5 1.56 8.82 -4.81
CA VAL A 5 2.62 8.77 -3.80
C VAL A 5 2.73 10.17 -3.21
N GLN A 6 2.40 10.32 -1.93
CA GLN A 6 2.18 11.63 -1.31
C GLN A 6 2.71 11.69 0.12
N ARG A 7 2.85 12.88 0.72
CA ARG A 7 3.27 13.01 2.13
C ARG A 7 2.06 13.07 3.06
N GLU A 8 1.01 13.70 2.57
CA GLU A 8 -0.21 14.04 3.29
C GLU A 8 -0.98 12.79 3.69
N ALA A 9 -1.58 12.83 4.89
CA ALA A 9 -2.51 11.81 5.33
C ALA A 9 -3.70 11.69 4.37
N PHE A 10 -4.28 10.51 4.29
CA PHE A 10 -5.49 10.23 3.52
C PHE A 10 -6.67 9.97 4.47
N ASP A 11 -7.87 10.34 4.05
CA ASP A 11 -9.12 10.01 4.73
C ASP A 11 -9.77 8.81 4.03
N VAL A 12 -9.79 7.67 4.72
CA VAL A 12 -10.29 6.40 4.19
C VAL A 12 -11.76 6.51 3.77
N ALA A 13 -12.60 7.19 4.56
CA ALA A 13 -14.02 7.32 4.26
C ALA A 13 -14.25 8.22 3.05
N ALA A 14 -13.50 9.32 2.94
CA ALA A 14 -13.54 10.21 1.79
C ALA A 14 -13.09 9.50 0.49
N GLU A 15 -12.02 8.71 0.55
CA GLU A 15 -11.54 7.95 -0.62
C GLU A 15 -12.53 6.86 -1.05
N ILE A 16 -13.20 6.16 -0.11
CA ILE A 16 -14.27 5.20 -0.43
C ILE A 16 -15.47 5.89 -1.09
N ALA A 17 -15.87 7.05 -0.57
CA ALA A 17 -16.96 7.84 -1.13
C ALA A 17 -16.61 8.31 -2.56
N ALA A 18 -15.40 8.83 -2.76
CA ALA A 18 -14.92 9.24 -4.08
C ALA A 18 -14.84 8.05 -5.06
N LEU A 19 -14.37 6.89 -4.59
CA LEU A 19 -14.25 5.68 -5.42
C LEU A 19 -15.62 5.23 -5.94
N SER A 20 -16.65 5.22 -5.09
CA SER A 20 -18.01 4.77 -5.43
C SER A 20 -18.89 5.84 -6.11
N ALA A 21 -18.46 7.11 -6.08
CA ALA A 21 -19.23 8.22 -6.64
C ALA A 21 -19.62 7.99 -8.11
N ASN A 22 -20.92 8.17 -8.39
CA ASN A 22 -21.54 8.07 -9.70
C ASN A 22 -21.32 6.70 -10.40
N GLN A 23 -21.14 5.62 -9.64
CA GLN A 23 -20.96 4.29 -10.20
C GLN A 23 -21.92 3.27 -9.57
N GLN A 24 -23.00 2.96 -10.29
CA GLN A 24 -24.05 2.03 -9.85
C GLN A 24 -23.67 0.55 -10.03
N SER A 25 -22.61 0.24 -10.79
CA SER A 25 -22.18 -1.14 -11.02
C SER A 25 -21.33 -1.73 -9.89
N ILE A 26 -20.98 -0.94 -8.87
CA ILE A 26 -20.17 -1.41 -7.73
C ILE A 26 -21.08 -2.10 -6.72
N GLY A 27 -20.87 -3.40 -6.53
CA GLY A 27 -21.55 -4.20 -5.50
C GLY A 27 -20.65 -4.54 -4.31
N ALA A 28 -19.34 -4.31 -4.42
CA ALA A 28 -18.39 -4.53 -3.33
C ALA A 28 -17.18 -3.59 -3.41
N ILE A 29 -16.70 -3.16 -2.24
CA ILE A 29 -15.42 -2.49 -2.07
C ILE A 29 -14.63 -3.26 -1.01
N ALA A 30 -13.42 -3.68 -1.34
CA ALA A 30 -12.44 -4.17 -0.39
C ALA A 30 -11.41 -3.08 -0.13
N SER A 31 -11.02 -2.93 1.14
CA SER A 31 -10.00 -1.97 1.55
C SER A 31 -8.89 -2.66 2.33
N PHE A 32 -7.67 -2.18 2.13
CA PHE A 32 -6.54 -2.45 2.98
C PHE A 32 -5.93 -1.12 3.42
N VAL A 33 -5.70 -0.98 4.73
CA VAL A 33 -5.02 0.17 5.31
C VAL A 33 -3.82 -0.33 6.09
N GLY A 34 -2.62 0.02 5.62
CA GLY A 34 -1.40 -0.22 6.39
C GLY A 34 -1.21 0.90 7.40
N LEU A 35 -0.85 0.55 8.63
CA LEU A 35 -0.46 1.48 9.67
C LEU A 35 0.99 1.22 10.09
N VAL A 36 1.70 2.27 10.51
CA VAL A 36 3.02 2.13 11.16
C VAL A 36 2.83 1.48 12.53
N ARG A 37 3.62 0.45 12.84
CA ARG A 37 3.60 -0.26 14.13
C ARG A 37 4.62 0.32 15.10
N ASP A 38 4.28 0.30 16.39
CA ASP A 38 5.10 0.80 17.51
C ASP A 38 6.30 -0.12 17.86
N VAL A 39 6.25 -1.38 17.43
CA VAL A 39 7.33 -2.37 17.64
C VAL A 39 7.71 -3.01 16.31
N ASN A 40 8.98 -2.95 15.96
CA ASN A 40 9.58 -3.82 14.94
C ASN A 40 10.78 -4.54 15.58
N GLU A 41 10.81 -5.87 15.45
CA GLU A 41 12.00 -6.70 15.74
C GLU A 41 12.65 -6.38 17.11
N ASP A 42 11.85 -6.42 18.18
CA ASP A 42 12.27 -6.34 19.59
C ASP A 42 12.83 -4.98 20.09
N ALA A 43 12.70 -3.91 19.30
CA ALA A 43 13.03 -2.55 19.74
C ALA A 43 11.85 -1.57 19.57
N ALA A 44 11.70 -0.66 20.53
CA ALA A 44 10.77 0.46 20.41
C ALA A 44 11.27 1.41 19.30
N VAL A 45 10.40 1.70 18.33
CA VAL A 45 10.70 2.58 17.20
C VAL A 45 10.03 3.92 17.45
N SER A 46 10.82 5.00 17.54
CA SER A 46 10.26 6.34 17.76
C SER A 46 9.59 6.93 16.51
N GLY A 47 9.91 6.38 15.33
CA GLY A 47 9.32 6.70 14.05
C GLY A 47 10.07 6.05 12.88
N MET A 48 9.50 6.18 11.69
CA MET A 48 10.16 5.76 10.45
C MET A 48 10.10 6.85 9.40
N THR A 49 11.11 6.89 8.54
CA THR A 49 11.09 7.71 7.32
C THR A 49 11.04 6.77 6.13
N LEU A 50 10.08 7.00 5.24
CA LEU A 50 10.03 6.35 3.94
C LEU A 50 10.53 7.26 2.85
N GLU A 51 11.40 6.72 2.02
CA GLU A 51 11.80 7.34 0.76
C GLU A 51 11.33 6.48 -0.41
N HIS A 52 11.20 7.09 -1.58
CA HIS A 52 10.77 6.42 -2.80
C HIS A 52 11.54 6.99 -3.99
N TYR A 53 11.45 6.33 -5.14
CA TYR A 53 12.05 6.80 -6.38
C TYR A 53 10.97 7.55 -7.18
N PRO A 54 11.01 8.89 -7.27
CA PRO A 54 9.97 9.65 -7.96
C PRO A 54 9.83 9.24 -9.43
N GLY A 55 8.60 8.99 -9.85
CA GLY A 55 8.23 8.52 -11.18
C GLY A 55 8.32 7.01 -11.35
N MET A 56 9.34 6.35 -10.78
CA MET A 56 9.46 4.89 -10.88
C MET A 56 8.49 4.18 -9.93
N THR A 57 8.33 4.67 -8.71
CA THR A 57 7.40 4.10 -7.73
C THR A 57 5.96 4.17 -8.23
N GLU A 58 5.54 5.32 -8.75
CA GLU A 58 4.21 5.53 -9.32
C GLU A 58 3.96 4.58 -10.49
N ARG A 59 4.91 4.46 -11.41
CA ARG A 59 4.82 3.53 -12.54
C ARG A 59 4.72 2.08 -12.11
N ALA A 60 5.52 1.65 -11.13
CA ALA A 60 5.44 0.29 -10.61
C ALA A 60 4.06 0.01 -9.99
N LEU A 61 3.49 0.95 -9.24
CA LEU A 61 2.15 0.84 -8.68
C LEU A 61 1.07 0.78 -9.78
N GLU A 62 1.19 1.60 -10.83
CA GLU A 62 0.30 1.56 -11.98
C GLU A 62 0.36 0.21 -12.71
N GLU A 63 1.57 -0.33 -12.93
CA GLU A 63 1.77 -1.65 -13.53
C GLU A 63 1.11 -2.77 -12.71
N ILE A 64 1.21 -2.71 -11.38
CA ILE A 64 0.54 -3.66 -10.48
C ILE A 64 -0.99 -3.56 -10.59
N VAL A 65 -1.53 -2.34 -10.63
CA VAL A 65 -2.97 -2.12 -10.76
C VAL A 65 -3.48 -2.57 -12.13
N ASN A 66 -2.70 -2.34 -13.20
CA ASN A 66 -3.02 -2.85 -14.54
C ASN A 66 -3.03 -4.38 -14.56
N ALA A 67 -2.04 -5.04 -13.95
CA ALA A 67 -2.01 -6.49 -13.84
C ALA A 67 -3.20 -7.06 -13.05
N ALA A 68 -3.72 -6.31 -12.07
CA ALA A 68 -4.95 -6.69 -11.37
C ALA A 68 -6.19 -6.57 -12.28
N HIS A 69 -6.27 -5.50 -13.09
CA HIS A 69 -7.33 -5.33 -14.08
C HIS A 69 -7.30 -6.41 -15.18
N ASP A 70 -6.12 -6.92 -15.55
CA ASP A 70 -5.99 -8.02 -16.51
C ASP A 70 -6.50 -9.36 -15.96
N ARG A 71 -6.50 -9.53 -14.64
CA ARG A 71 -6.92 -10.77 -13.94
C ARG A 71 -8.37 -10.76 -13.51
N TRP A 72 -8.92 -9.61 -13.15
CA TRP A 72 -10.26 -9.46 -12.60
C TRP A 72 -11.04 -8.32 -13.24
N GLN A 73 -12.35 -8.48 -13.36
CA GLN A 73 -13.23 -7.41 -13.81
C GLN A 73 -13.47 -6.40 -12.68
N LEU A 74 -12.54 -5.46 -12.51
CA LEU A 74 -12.60 -4.42 -11.49
C LEU A 74 -13.24 -3.15 -12.04
N ALA A 75 -14.13 -2.53 -11.25
CA ALA A 75 -14.77 -1.27 -11.62
C ALA A 75 -13.81 -0.11 -11.45
N ARG A 76 -13.18 0.00 -10.26
CA ARG A 76 -12.22 1.06 -9.93
C ARG A 76 -11.22 0.57 -8.89
N VAL A 77 -10.00 1.09 -8.97
CA VAL A 77 -8.92 0.84 -8.01
C VAL A 77 -8.30 2.17 -7.61
N ARG A 78 -8.07 2.36 -6.32
CA ARG A 78 -7.35 3.50 -5.73
C ARG A 78 -6.20 2.98 -4.87
N VAL A 79 -4.99 3.46 -5.16
CA VAL A 79 -3.81 3.19 -4.35
C VAL A 79 -3.20 4.52 -3.90
N ILE A 80 -2.99 4.66 -2.60
CA ILE A 80 -2.24 5.78 -2.00
C ILE A 80 -1.11 5.18 -1.19
N HIS A 81 0.12 5.61 -1.45
CA HIS A 81 1.24 5.28 -0.59
C HIS A 81 1.87 6.56 -0.06
N ARG A 82 2.10 6.61 1.26
CA ARG A 82 2.75 7.75 1.89
C ARG A 82 4.26 7.61 1.90
N TYR A 83 4.95 8.74 1.87
CA TYR A 83 6.39 8.84 2.07
C TYR A 83 6.74 10.00 2.99
N GLY A 84 8.00 10.06 3.42
CA GLY A 84 8.48 11.00 4.43
C GLY A 84 8.41 10.43 5.85
N PRO A 85 8.52 11.29 6.88
CA PRO A 85 8.45 10.88 8.27
C PRO A 85 7.04 10.46 8.66
N LEU A 86 6.94 9.33 9.36
CA LEU A 86 5.70 8.71 9.84
C LEU A 86 5.89 8.21 11.27
N SER A 87 4.87 8.43 12.09
CA SER A 87 4.82 8.02 13.50
C SER A 87 4.03 6.71 13.66
N PRO A 88 4.26 5.94 14.73
CA PRO A 88 3.39 4.81 15.08
C PRO A 88 1.90 5.19 15.06
N GLY A 89 1.07 4.36 14.44
CA GLY A 89 -0.36 4.60 14.22
C GLY A 89 -0.70 5.35 12.93
N ASP A 90 0.26 6.01 12.27
CA ASP A 90 0.00 6.71 11.01
C ASP A 90 -0.36 5.73 9.89
N GLY A 91 -1.36 6.10 9.09
CA GLY A 91 -1.65 5.44 7.82
C GLY A 91 -0.48 5.57 6.86
N ILE A 92 0.01 4.46 6.32
CA ILE A 92 1.18 4.41 5.42
C ILE A 92 0.78 4.06 3.98
N VAL A 93 -0.24 3.22 3.81
CA VAL A 93 -0.72 2.79 2.50
C VAL A 93 -2.22 2.53 2.57
N LEU A 94 -2.92 2.90 1.52
CA LEU A 94 -4.33 2.61 1.28
C LEU A 94 -4.46 1.91 -0.07
N VAL A 95 -5.12 0.75 -0.10
CA VAL A 95 -5.57 0.10 -1.33
C VAL A 95 -7.08 -0.06 -1.23
N LEU A 96 -7.80 0.48 -2.20
CA LEU A 96 -9.24 0.27 -2.36
C LEU A 96 -9.50 -0.37 -3.72
N VAL A 97 -10.27 -1.45 -3.72
CA VAL A 97 -10.69 -2.15 -4.93
C VAL A 97 -12.20 -2.27 -4.95
N ALA A 98 -12.81 -1.71 -5.98
CA ALA A 98 -14.24 -1.78 -6.23
C ALA A 98 -14.55 -2.74 -7.39
N SER A 99 -15.54 -3.60 -7.21
CA SER A 99 -16.01 -4.56 -8.22
C SER A 99 -17.51 -4.86 -8.05
N ALA A 100 -18.07 -5.66 -8.95
CA ALA A 100 -19.46 -6.10 -8.85
C ALA A 100 -19.65 -7.09 -7.69
N HIS A 101 -18.68 -7.96 -7.41
CA HIS A 101 -18.78 -8.98 -6.38
C HIS A 101 -17.57 -8.99 -5.44
N ARG A 102 -17.83 -9.32 -4.16
CA ARG A 102 -16.78 -9.31 -3.12
C ARG A 102 -15.57 -10.21 -3.44
N GLY A 103 -15.77 -11.28 -4.22
CA GLY A 103 -14.71 -12.23 -4.54
C GLY A 103 -13.57 -11.57 -5.32
N GLU A 104 -13.90 -10.84 -6.38
CA GLU A 104 -12.89 -10.08 -7.14
C GLU A 104 -12.29 -8.96 -6.31
N ALA A 105 -13.11 -8.24 -5.52
CA ALA A 105 -12.64 -7.16 -4.66
C ALA A 105 -11.54 -7.62 -3.70
N PHE A 106 -11.78 -8.71 -2.96
CA PHE A 106 -10.82 -9.24 -1.99
C PHE A 106 -9.56 -9.76 -2.68
N ALA A 107 -9.71 -10.60 -3.71
CA ALA A 107 -8.58 -11.21 -4.40
C ALA A 107 -7.64 -10.16 -5.01
N ALA A 108 -8.20 -9.15 -5.68
CA ALA A 108 -7.41 -8.08 -6.29
C ALA A 108 -6.78 -7.15 -5.24
N CYS A 109 -7.48 -6.85 -4.13
CA CYS A 109 -6.91 -6.03 -3.05
C CYS A 109 -5.68 -6.71 -2.42
N GLU A 110 -5.79 -8.02 -2.17
CA GLU A 110 -4.68 -8.83 -1.64
C GLU A 110 -3.53 -8.93 -2.64
N PHE A 111 -3.83 -9.21 -3.92
CA PHE A 111 -2.85 -9.24 -5.01
C PHE A 111 -2.05 -7.94 -5.11
N ILE A 112 -2.73 -6.79 -5.12
CA ILE A 112 -2.07 -5.47 -5.21
C ILE A 112 -1.13 -5.27 -4.02
N MET A 113 -1.54 -5.64 -2.81
CA MET A 113 -0.72 -5.49 -1.62
C MET A 113 0.53 -6.37 -1.64
N ASP A 114 0.43 -7.63 -2.05
CA ASP A 114 1.58 -8.53 -2.15
C ASP A 114 2.60 -8.04 -3.17
N TYR A 115 2.13 -7.58 -4.33
CA TYR A 115 3.01 -7.07 -5.38
C TYR A 115 3.60 -5.72 -5.01
N LEU A 116 2.85 -4.85 -4.33
CA LEU A 116 3.36 -3.57 -3.84
C LEU A 116 4.54 -3.79 -2.90
N LYS A 117 4.43 -4.75 -1.98
CA LYS A 117 5.47 -5.04 -0.99
C LYS A 117 6.78 -5.55 -1.58
N THR A 118 6.74 -6.12 -2.77
CA THR A 118 7.89 -6.76 -3.43
C THR A 118 8.43 -5.95 -4.61
N ARG A 119 7.58 -5.19 -5.30
CA ARG A 119 7.93 -4.55 -6.58
C ARG A 119 7.95 -3.03 -6.55
N ALA A 120 7.33 -2.38 -5.56
CA ALA A 120 7.35 -0.92 -5.47
C ALA A 120 8.61 -0.45 -4.72
N PRO A 121 9.48 0.39 -5.34
CA PRO A 121 10.71 0.84 -4.71
C PRO A 121 10.43 1.86 -3.62
N PHE A 122 10.40 1.37 -2.38
CA PHE A 122 10.36 2.14 -1.14
C PHE A 122 11.52 1.72 -0.25
N TRP A 123 12.17 2.70 0.36
CA TRP A 123 13.25 2.47 1.31
C TRP A 123 12.82 2.93 2.69
N LYS A 124 12.92 2.02 3.66
CA LYS A 124 12.53 2.26 5.05
C LYS A 124 13.76 2.57 5.89
N LYS A 125 13.77 3.75 6.50
CA LYS A 125 14.73 4.15 7.51
C LYS A 125 14.04 4.21 8.88
N GLU A 126 14.49 3.40 9.82
CA GLU A 126 13.95 3.41 11.20
C GLU A 126 14.85 4.25 12.12
N VAL A 127 14.22 4.94 13.07
CA VAL A 127 14.92 5.67 14.13
C VAL A 127 14.67 4.96 15.47
N GLY A 128 15.74 4.50 16.12
CA GLY A 128 15.66 3.81 17.41
C GLY A 128 15.21 4.74 18.55
N ALA A 129 14.56 4.19 19.57
CA ALA A 129 14.29 4.92 20.80
C ALA A 129 15.62 5.19 21.56
N GLY A 130 16.03 6.46 21.63
CA GLY A 130 17.16 6.90 22.46
C GLY A 130 18.31 7.60 21.71
N ASP A 131 18.43 7.44 20.40
CA ASP A 131 19.43 8.15 19.59
C ASP A 131 18.98 8.34 18.13
N ALA A 132 18.78 9.59 17.73
CA ALA A 132 18.43 9.95 16.35
C ALA A 132 19.58 9.66 15.35
N ALA A 133 20.82 9.51 15.83
CA ALA A 133 21.99 9.14 15.02
C ALA A 133 22.03 7.64 14.70
N ALA A 134 21.30 6.78 15.42
CA ALA A 134 21.27 5.33 15.24
C ALA A 134 20.25 4.88 14.18
N ALA A 135 20.09 5.63 13.10
CA ALA A 135 19.12 5.31 12.06
C ALA A 135 19.61 4.16 11.17
N ARG A 136 18.77 3.13 10.98
CA ARG A 136 19.08 1.96 10.14
C ARG A 136 18.17 1.90 8.92
N TRP A 137 18.73 1.51 7.78
CA TRP A 137 17.94 1.09 6.62
C TRP A 137 17.49 -0.36 6.84
N VAL A 138 16.23 -0.63 6.55
CA VAL A 138 15.62 -1.95 6.71
C VAL A 138 15.36 -2.54 5.34
N ASP A 139 15.87 -3.75 5.11
CA ASP A 139 15.68 -4.48 3.86
C ASP A 139 14.26 -5.06 3.73
N ALA A 140 13.91 -5.41 2.50
CA ALA A 140 12.68 -6.14 2.20
C ALA A 140 12.69 -7.53 2.87
N ARG A 141 11.49 -8.06 3.17
CA ARG A 141 11.34 -9.34 3.87
C ARG A 141 11.09 -10.48 2.88
N GLU A 142 11.80 -11.61 3.04
CA GLU A 142 11.59 -12.83 2.23
C GLU A 142 10.15 -13.37 2.26
N THR A 143 9.39 -13.06 3.31
CA THR A 143 7.98 -13.44 3.41
C THR A 143 7.11 -12.79 2.35
N ASP A 144 7.49 -11.58 1.90
CA ASP A 144 6.74 -10.81 0.92
C ASP A 144 6.93 -11.42 -0.48
N ASP A 145 8.14 -11.90 -0.80
CA ASP A 145 8.43 -12.59 -2.06
C ASP A 145 7.59 -13.87 -2.24
N ARG A 146 7.48 -14.67 -1.17
CA ARG A 146 6.63 -15.87 -1.19
C ARG A 146 5.16 -15.53 -1.36
N ALA A 147 4.69 -14.42 -0.77
CA ALA A 147 3.32 -13.97 -0.93
C ALA A 147 3.05 -13.54 -2.39
N ALA A 148 3.97 -12.79 -3.02
CA ALA A 148 3.85 -12.42 -4.43
C ALA A 148 3.87 -13.65 -5.37
N ALA A 149 4.75 -14.62 -5.10
CA ALA A 149 4.89 -15.82 -5.93
C ALA A 149 3.62 -16.69 -6.02
N ARG A 150 2.69 -16.59 -5.06
CA ARG A 150 1.42 -17.34 -5.11
C ARG A 150 0.53 -16.95 -6.28
N TRP A 151 0.74 -15.74 -6.83
CA TRP A 151 -0.03 -15.21 -7.95
C TRP A 151 0.60 -15.49 -9.31
N GLU A 152 1.78 -16.10 -9.39
CA GLU A 152 2.45 -16.43 -10.66
C GLU A 152 1.89 -17.70 -11.33
N ARG A 153 0.82 -18.27 -10.75
CA ARG A 153 0.13 -19.47 -11.23
C ARG A 153 -1.13 -19.14 -12.02
#